data_AF-A0A1B7IE38-F1
#
_entry.id   AF-A0A1B7IE38-F1
#
_cell.length_a   1.000
_cell.length_b   1.000
_cell.length_c   1.000
_cell.angle_alpha   90.00
_cell.angle_beta   90.00
_cell.angle_gamma   90.00
#
_symmetry.space_group_name_H-M   'P 1'
#
loop_
_entity.id
_entity.type
_entity.pdbx_description
1 polymer ?
#
loop_
_entity_poly.entity_id
_entity_poly.type
_entity_poly.pdbx_seq_one_letter_code
_entity_poly.pdbx_strand_id
1 'polypeptide(L)' 'MACQAAENVILDRRVFNFNDEQYAEFIDMLDAPVADDPIIEKLLARKPQWDM' A
#
# COMPACT_ATOMS: atom_id res chain seq x y z
N MET A 1 -14.19 27.85 -3.58
CA MET A 1 -14.59 26.78 -2.66
C MET A 1 -14.51 25.39 -3.29
N ALA A 2 -15.07 25.16 -4.49
CA ALA A 2 -15.03 23.84 -5.14
C ALA A 2 -13.61 23.29 -5.39
N CYS A 3 -12.65 24.12 -5.83
CA CYS A 3 -11.26 23.68 -6.03
C CYS A 3 -10.58 23.22 -4.74
N GLN A 4 -10.81 23.94 -3.63
CA GLN A 4 -10.16 23.63 -2.35
C GLN A 4 -10.72 22.35 -1.71
N ALA A 5 -12.01 22.07 -1.90
CA ALA A 5 -12.59 20.79 -1.50
C ALA A 5 -12.05 19.62 -2.35
N ALA A 6 -11.86 19.83 -3.66
CA ALA A 6 -11.25 18.82 -4.53
C ALA A 6 -9.78 18.56 -4.18
N GLU A 7 -9.01 19.60 -3.85
CA GLU A 7 -7.63 19.49 -3.37
C GLU A 7 -7.55 18.67 -2.07
N ASN A 8 -8.40 18.96 -1.08
CA ASN A 8 -8.43 18.21 0.17
C ASN A 8 -8.78 16.73 -0.05
N VAL A 9 -9.76 16.42 -0.91
CA VAL A 9 -10.13 15.02 -1.24
C VAL A 9 -8.98 14.27 -1.95
N ILE A 10 -8.18 14.95 -2.77
CA ILE A 10 -7.01 14.35 -3.42
C ILE A 10 -5.88 14.16 -2.40
N LEU A 11 -5.69 15.10 -1.48
CA LEU A 11 -4.66 15.03 -0.44
C LEU A 11 -4.98 13.93 0.61
N ASP A 12 -6.25 13.75 0.97
CA ASP A 12 -6.71 12.69 1.88
C ASP A 12 -6.39 11.27 1.37
N ARG A 13 -6.13 11.10 0.07
CA ARG A 13 -5.79 9.80 -0.54
C ARG A 13 -4.29 9.50 -0.55
N ARG A 14 -3.46 10.37 0.02
CA ARG A 14 -1.98 10.23 -0.02
C ARG A 14 -1.36 9.93 1.34
N VAL A 15 -2.16 9.98 2.41
CA VAL A 15 -1.70 9.78 3.78
C VAL A 15 -2.51 8.69 4.45
N PHE A 16 -1.84 7.82 5.20
CA PHE A 16 -2.50 6.89 6.11
C PHE A 16 -2.64 7.58 7.46
N ASN A 17 -3.88 7.72 7.93
CA ASN A 17 -4.16 8.27 9.26
C ASN A 17 -4.25 7.11 10.25
N PHE A 18 -3.29 7.02 11.17
CA PHE A 18 -3.23 5.99 12.19
C PHE A 18 -3.32 6.60 13.58
N ASN A 19 -3.90 5.84 14.52
CA ASN A 19 -3.64 6.06 15.94
C ASN A 19 -2.31 5.40 16.34
N ASP A 20 -1.89 5.58 17.60
CA ASP A 20 -0.57 5.11 18.07
C ASP A 20 -0.41 3.58 17.96
N GLU A 21 -1.46 2.81 18.23
CA GLU A 21 -1.44 1.34 18.15
C GLU A 21 -1.30 0.87 16.70
N GLN A 22 -2.11 1.42 15.79
CA GLN A 22 -2.05 1.12 14.37
C GLN A 22 -0.71 1.53 13.74
N TYR A 23 -0.13 2.63 14.22
CA TYR A 23 1.19 3.06 13.77
C TYR A 23 2.26 2.06 14.22
N ALA A 24 2.24 1.62 15.48
CA ALA A 24 3.19 0.62 15.98
C ALA A 24 3.10 -0.70 15.20
N GLU A 25 1.88 -1.23 15.00
CA GLU A 25 1.67 -2.45 14.20
C GLU A 25 2.19 -2.28 12.76
N PHE A 26 1.96 -1.10 12.17
CA PHE A 26 2.44 -0.81 10.82
C PHE A 26 3.97 -0.82 10.74
N ILE A 27 4.67 -0.23 11.71
CA ILE A 27 6.13 -0.25 11.77
C ILE A 27 6.65 -1.67 11.99
N ASP A 28 6.05 -2.44 12.90
CA ASP A 28 6.43 -3.84 13.13
C ASP A 28 6.30 -4.69 11.86
N MET A 29 5.26 -4.46 11.05
CA MET A 29 5.09 -5.13 9.76
C MET A 29 6.15 -4.73 8.72
N LEU A 30 6.61 -3.47 8.73
CA LEU A 30 7.65 -3.00 7.82
C LEU A 30 9.04 -3.53 8.19
N ASP A 31 9.31 -3.67 9.49
CA ASP A 31 10.59 -4.18 10.01
C ASP A 31 10.67 -5.71 9.94
N ALA A 32 9.53 -6.39 9.81
CA ALA A 32 9.48 -7.82 9.66
C ALA A 32 10.17 -8.28 8.36
N PRO A 33 10.95 -9.39 8.38
CA PRO A 33 11.48 -9.96 7.16
C PRO A 33 10.33 -10.40 6.25
N VAL A 34 10.53 -10.26 4.94
CA VAL A 34 9.57 -10.76 3.94
C VAL A 34 9.46 -12.27 4.10
N ALA A 35 8.24 -12.74 4.36
CA ALA A 35 7.95 -14.16 4.44
C ALA A 35 7.86 -14.77 3.04
N ASP A 36 8.33 -16.00 2.90
CA ASP A 36 8.12 -16.79 1.70
C ASP A 36 6.63 -17.16 1.59
N ASP A 37 5.97 -16.68 0.53
CA ASP A 37 4.59 -17.05 0.19
C ASP A 37 4.55 -17.64 -1.23
N PRO A 38 4.38 -18.98 -1.37
CA PRO A 38 4.35 -19.65 -2.66
C PRO A 38 3.29 -19.12 -3.63
N ILE A 39 2.20 -18.51 -3.13
CA ILE A 39 1.15 -17.91 -3.95
C ILE A 39 1.66 -16.59 -4.54
N ILE A 40 2.29 -15.75 -3.73
CA ILE A 40 2.87 -14.47 -4.18
C ILE A 40 3.98 -14.74 -5.19
N GLU A 41 4.88 -15.68 -4.91
CA GLU A 41 5.95 -16.07 -5.84
C GLU A 41 5.40 -16.49 -7.21
N LYS A 42 4.37 -17.33 -7.20
CA LYS A 42 3.70 -17.78 -8.44
C LYS A 42 3.06 -16.63 -9.21
N LEU A 43 2.47 -15.65 -8.52
CA LEU A 43 1.89 -14.45 -9.15
C LEU A 43 2.98 -13.57 -9.79
N LEU A 44 4.07 -13.32 -9.07
CA LEU A 44 5.19 -12.50 -9.54
C LEU A 44 5.96 -13.16 -10.69
N ALA A 45 6.02 -14.50 -10.74
CA ALA A 45 6.64 -15.25 -11.83
C ALA A 45 5.81 -15.29 -13.12
N ARG A 46 4.57 -14.79 -13.10
CA ARG A 46 3.69 -14.83 -14.28
C ARG A 46 4.22 -13.92 -15.37
N LYS A 47 4.41 -14.48 -16.59
CA LYS A 47 4.76 -13.67 -17.76
C LYS A 47 3.65 -12.65 -18.06
N PRO A 48 4.00 -11.37 -18.22
CA PRO A 48 3.03 -10.37 -18.60
C PRO A 48 2.41 -10.67 -19.96
N GLN A 49 1.14 -10.29 -20.14
CA GLN A 49 0.37 -10.60 -21.35
C GLN A 49 0.51 -9.54 -22.45
N TRP A 50 1.18 -8.42 -22.16
CA TRP A 50 1.27 -7.27 -23.05
C TRP A 50 2.39 -7.37 -24.11
N ASP A 51 3.19 -8.44 -24.08
CA ASP A 51 4.23 -8.74 -25.06
C ASP A 51 3.77 -9.76 -26.14
N MET A 52 2.45 -10.00 -26.26
CA MET A 52 1.84 -10.85 -27.30
C MET A 52 1.24 -10.03 -28.44
#